data_AF-A0A2G2BL80-F1
#
_entry.id   AF-A0A2G2BL80-F1
#
_cell.length_a   1.000
_cell.length_b   1.000
_cell.length_c   1.000
_cell.angle_alpha   90.00
_cell.angle_beta   90.00
_cell.angle_gamma   90.00
#
_symmetry.space_group_name_H-M   'P 1'
#
loop_
_entity.id
_entity.type
_entity.pdbx_description
1 polymer ?
#
loop_
_entity_poly.entity_id
_entity_poly.type
_entity_poly.pdbx_seq_one_letter_code
_entity_poly.pdbx_strand_id
1 'polypeptide(L)'
;DGETLDVVRGSLLETGKEAAFYPGELPKDPAHLLSPARAGADKWLDQDYQIMRFAPARLTLRPGDGPPHIRLDRAAEFLIGDRL
;
A
#
# COMPACT_ATOMS: atom_id res chain seq x y z
N ASP A 1 -26.42 -11.58 -3.30
CA ASP A 1 -25.30 -12.18 -4.03
C ASP A 1 -24.00 -11.71 -3.41
N GLY A 2 -23.15 -12.63 -2.95
CA GLY A 2 -21.86 -12.28 -2.34
C GLY A 2 -20.78 -12.20 -3.41
N GLU A 3 -19.95 -11.15 -3.36
CA GLU A 3 -18.81 -10.95 -4.27
C GLU A 3 -17.49 -11.01 -3.47
N THR A 4 -16.43 -11.50 -4.12
CA THR A 4 -15.08 -11.48 -3.55
C THR A 4 -14.46 -10.11 -3.77
N LEU A 5 -13.99 -9.47 -2.70
CA LEU A 5 -13.30 -8.19 -2.77
C LEU A 5 -11.82 -8.35 -2.48
N ASP A 6 -11.00 -7.62 -3.22
CA ASP A 6 -9.57 -7.50 -2.93
C ASP A 6 -9.36 -6.58 -1.72
N VAL A 7 -8.84 -7.14 -0.65
CA VAL A 7 -8.72 -6.45 0.65
C VAL A 7 -7.30 -6.49 1.17
N VAL A 8 -6.94 -5.47 1.95
CA VAL A 8 -5.75 -5.49 2.80
C VAL A 8 -6.15 -6.06 4.16
N ARG A 9 -5.40 -7.06 4.65
CA ARG A 9 -5.66 -7.71 5.93
C ARG A 9 -4.49 -7.53 6.89
N GLY A 10 -4.80 -7.39 8.17
CA GLY A 10 -3.82 -7.43 9.25
C GLY A 10 -4.43 -7.17 10.61
N SER A 11 -3.59 -7.10 11.65
CA SER A 11 -4.01 -6.73 13.00
C SER A 11 -4.07 -5.21 13.16
N LEU A 12 -5.11 -4.66 13.78
CA LEU A 12 -5.24 -3.24 14.04
C LEU A 12 -4.20 -2.75 15.06
N LEU A 13 -3.59 -1.60 14.80
CA LEU A 13 -2.54 -1.04 15.65
C LEU A 13 -2.99 -0.82 17.10
N GLU A 14 -4.21 -0.31 17.30
CA GLU A 14 -4.69 0.09 18.64
C GLU A 14 -5.23 -1.08 19.46
N THR A 15 -5.84 -2.07 18.81
CA THR A 15 -6.58 -3.14 19.51
C THR A 15 -5.96 -4.53 19.36
N GLY A 16 -5.06 -4.71 18.39
CA GLY A 16 -4.49 -6.01 18.04
C GLY A 16 -5.47 -6.99 17.39
N LYS A 17 -6.71 -6.58 17.12
CA LYS A 17 -7.72 -7.43 16.46
C LYS A 17 -7.46 -7.54 14.97
N GLU A 18 -7.75 -8.72 14.40
CA GLU A 18 -7.71 -8.92 12.95
C GLU A 18 -8.81 -8.12 12.25
N ALA A 19 -8.46 -7.49 11.13
CA ALA A 19 -9.36 -6.72 10.29
C ALA A 19 -9.02 -6.90 8.80
N ALA A 20 -10.02 -6.72 7.94
CA ALA A 20 -9.86 -6.62 6.51
C ALA A 20 -10.43 -5.27 6.03
N PHE A 21 -9.69 -4.59 5.17
CA PHE A 21 -10.02 -3.27 4.64
C PHE A 21 -10.12 -3.34 3.12
N TYR A 22 -11.30 -3.00 2.59
CA TYR A 22 -11.49 -2.76 1.17
C TYR A 22 -11.20 -1.28 0.88
N PRO A 23 -10.12 -0.97 0.17
CA PRO A 23 -9.70 0.42 -0.06
C PRO A 23 -10.54 1.16 -1.12
N GLY A 24 -11.49 0.46 -1.76
CA GLY A 24 -12.20 0.97 -2.93
C GLY A 24 -11.43 0.76 -4.23
N GLU A 25 -12.04 1.20 -5.32
CA GLU A 25 -11.49 1.07 -6.66
C GLU A 25 -10.58 2.25 -7.02
N LEU A 26 -9.46 1.95 -7.68
CA LEU A 26 -8.67 2.96 -8.36
C LEU A 26 -9.21 3.18 -9.79
N PRO A 27 -9.13 4.40 -10.35
CA PRO A 27 -9.46 4.63 -11.74
C PRO A 27 -8.64 3.73 -12.66
N LYS A 28 -9.28 3.20 -13.71
CA LYS A 28 -8.61 2.34 -14.71
C LYS A 28 -7.44 3.06 -15.40
N ASP A 29 -7.59 4.36 -15.64
CA ASP A 29 -6.51 5.22 -16.13
C ASP A 29 -5.84 5.97 -14.97
N PRO A 30 -4.56 5.66 -14.66
CA PRO A 30 -3.80 6.36 -13.63
C PRO A 30 -3.65 7.87 -13.89
N ALA A 31 -3.76 8.34 -15.13
CA ALA A 31 -3.62 9.75 -15.47
C ALA A 31 -4.65 10.63 -14.75
N HIS A 32 -5.81 10.07 -14.38
CA HIS A 32 -6.83 10.75 -13.58
C HIS A 32 -6.33 11.14 -12.18
N LEU A 33 -5.39 10.37 -11.63
CA LEU A 33 -4.76 10.65 -10.34
C LEU A 33 -3.45 11.43 -10.50
N LEU A 34 -2.61 11.02 -11.44
CA LEU A 34 -1.24 11.52 -11.54
C LEU A 34 -1.14 12.92 -12.16
N SER A 35 -2.04 13.28 -13.09
CA SER A 35 -1.98 14.59 -13.76
C SER A 35 -2.34 15.74 -12.81
N PRO A 36 -3.44 15.66 -12.03
CA PRO A 36 -3.75 16.69 -11.04
C PRO A 36 -2.67 16.81 -9.96
N ALA A 37 -2.13 15.69 -9.48
CA ALA A 37 -1.04 15.68 -8.50
C ALA A 37 0.21 16.41 -9.02
N ARG A 38 0.58 16.21 -10.29
CA ARG A 38 1.68 16.94 -10.95
C ARG A 38 1.38 18.43 -11.13
N ALA A 39 0.12 18.79 -11.29
CA ALA A 39 -0.33 20.18 -11.40
C ALA A 39 -0.47 20.88 -10.02
N GLY A 40 -0.14 20.20 -8.92
CA GLY A 40 -0.19 20.76 -7.57
C GLY A 40 -1.59 20.74 -6.96
N ALA A 41 -2.46 19.83 -7.38
CA ALA A 41 -3.77 19.67 -6.74
C ALA A 41 -3.60 19.21 -5.29
N ASP A 42 -4.22 19.93 -4.34
CA ASP A 42 -4.21 19.59 -2.92
C ASP A 42 -5.12 18.41 -2.56
N LYS A 43 -5.98 17.98 -3.50
CA LYS A 43 -6.93 16.87 -3.32
C LYS A 43 -6.60 15.71 -4.25
N TRP A 44 -6.59 14.50 -3.69
CA TRP A 44 -6.23 13.28 -4.39
C TRP A 44 -7.45 12.66 -5.11
N LEU A 45 -8.64 12.73 -4.51
CA LEU A 45 -9.90 12.18 -5.03
C LEU A 45 -11.07 13.02 -4.51
N ASP A 46 -12.22 12.99 -5.21
CA ASP A 46 -13.49 13.55 -4.72
C ASP A 46 -14.19 12.65 -3.67
N GLN A 47 -13.50 11.60 -3.22
CA GLN A 47 -13.97 10.63 -2.23
C GLN A 47 -13.11 10.72 -0.96
N ASP A 48 -13.67 10.26 0.16
CA ASP A 48 -12.96 10.21 1.43
C ASP A 48 -11.81 9.19 1.34
N TYR A 49 -10.58 9.69 1.32
CA TYR A 49 -9.39 8.86 1.49
C TYR A 49 -9.33 8.38 2.94
N GLN A 50 -9.52 7.07 3.14
CA GLN A 50 -9.46 6.44 4.46
C GLN A 50 -8.23 5.54 4.56
N ILE A 51 -7.54 5.63 5.69
CA ILE A 51 -6.41 4.76 6.03
C ILE A 51 -6.78 3.92 7.25
N MET A 52 -6.61 2.61 7.13
CA MET A 52 -6.58 1.70 8.28
C MET A 52 -5.15 1.53 8.77
N ARG A 53 -4.92 1.75 10.07
CA ARG A 53 -3.60 1.60 10.70
C ARG A 53 -3.41 0.16 11.19
N PHE A 54 -2.68 -0.62 10.42
CA PHE A 54 -2.27 -1.97 10.82
C PHE A 54 -1.02 -1.94 11.71
N ALA A 55 -0.97 -2.86 12.68
CA ALA A 55 0.22 -3.17 13.44
C ALA A 55 1.28 -3.81 12.52
N PRO A 56 2.58 -3.71 12.86
CA PRO A 56 3.62 -4.44 12.15
C PRO A 56 3.33 -5.95 12.10
N ALA A 57 3.60 -6.56 10.95
CA ALA A 57 3.44 -8.00 10.80
C ALA A 57 4.33 -8.74 11.82
N ARG A 58 3.82 -9.85 12.39
CA ARG A 58 4.64 -10.75 13.20
C ARG A 58 5.63 -11.45 12.28
N LEU A 59 6.91 -11.24 12.51
CA LEU A 59 7.98 -11.77 11.69
C LEU A 59 8.56 -13.04 12.32
N THR A 60 8.46 -14.16 11.60
CA THR A 60 9.27 -15.36 11.84
C THR A 60 10.21 -15.53 10.65
N LEU A 61 11.28 -14.77 10.64
CA LEU A 61 12.26 -14.75 9.54
C LEU A 61 13.43 -15.68 9.85
N ARG A 62 13.98 -16.32 8.82
CA ARG A 62 15.24 -17.06 8.93
C ARG A 62 16.40 -16.07 8.98
N PRO A 63 17.56 -16.45 9.55
CA PRO A 63 18.77 -15.64 9.45
C PRO A 63 19.09 -15.32 7.99
N GLY A 64 19.29 -14.02 7.68
CA GLY A 64 19.56 -13.54 6.32
C GLY A 64 18.33 -13.10 5.52
N ASP A 65 17.11 -13.47 5.94
CA ASP A 65 15.88 -12.99 5.29
C ASP A 65 15.49 -11.60 5.82
N GLY A 66 15.21 -10.67 4.92
CA GLY A 66 14.66 -9.35 5.24
C GLY A 66 13.14 -9.37 5.43
N PRO A 67 12.56 -8.33 6.06
CA PRO A 67 11.11 -8.20 6.16
C PRO A 67 10.47 -8.09 4.77
N PRO A 68 9.21 -8.55 4.61
CA PRO A 68 8.46 -8.35 3.38
C PRO A 68 8.31 -6.86 3.08
N HIS A 69 8.39 -6.51 1.81
CA HIS A 69 8.33 -5.12 1.36
C HIS A 69 7.57 -5.02 0.03
N ILE A 70 7.15 -3.80 -0.31
CA ILE A 70 6.56 -3.50 -1.61
C ILE A 70 7.57 -2.67 -2.41
N ARG A 71 8.08 -3.24 -3.50
CA ARG A 71 8.91 -2.56 -4.51
C ARG A 71 10.24 -1.94 -4.02
N LEU A 72 10.76 -2.36 -2.87
CA LEU A 72 12.07 -1.90 -2.39
C LEU A 72 13.20 -2.34 -3.32
N ASP A 73 13.09 -3.54 -3.90
CA ASP A 73 13.92 -4.05 -4.99
C ASP A 73 14.02 -3.06 -6.17
N ARG A 74 12.88 -2.58 -6.67
CA ARG A 74 12.83 -1.63 -7.78
C ARG A 74 13.35 -0.26 -7.40
N ALA A 75 13.17 0.15 -6.14
CA ALA A 75 13.75 1.37 -5.63
C ALA A 75 15.28 1.26 -5.54
N ALA A 76 15.80 0.14 -5.05
CA ALA A 76 17.23 -0.13 -4.99
C ALA A 76 17.85 -0.13 -6.40
N GLU A 77 17.24 -0.83 -7.35
CA GLU A 77 17.67 -0.84 -8.74
C GLU A 77 17.75 0.58 -9.33
N PHE A 78 16.70 1.38 -9.17
CA PHE A 78 16.67 2.75 -9.69
C PHE A 78 17.73 3.66 -9.05
N LEU A 79 17.99 3.50 -7.75
CA LEU A 79 18.87 4.40 -7.01
C LEU A 79 20.35 4.03 -7.12
N ILE A 80 20.66 2.73 -7.12
CA ILE A 80 22.04 2.23 -7.00
C ILE A 80 22.39 1.08 -7.97
N GLY A 81 21.45 0.59 -8.78
CA GLY A 81 21.66 -0.56 -9.67
C GLY A 81 22.83 -0.37 -10.64
N ASP A 82 22.99 0.83 -11.21
CA ASP A 82 24.09 1.15 -12.14
C ASP A 82 25.50 1.11 -11.50
N ARG A 83 25.61 0.98 -10.18
CA ARG A 83 26.88 1.03 -9.42
C ARG A 83 27.26 -0.29 -8.74
N LEU A 84 26.45 -1.33 -8.90
CA LEU A 84 26.65 -2.67 -8.35
C LEU A 84 27.19 -3.62 -9.42
#